data_AF-A0A9P5NHK5-F1
#
_entry.id   AF-A0A9P5NHK5-F1
#
_cell.length_a   1.000
_cell.length_b   1.000
_cell.length_c   1.000
_cell.angle_alpha   90.00
_cell.angle_beta   90.00
_cell.angle_gamma   90.00
#
_symmetry.space_group_name_H-M   'P 1'
#
loop_
_entity.id
_entity.type
_entity.pdbx_description
1 polymer ?
#
loop_
_entity_poly.entity_id
_entity_poly.type
_entity_poly.pdbx_seq_one_letter_code
_entity_poly.pdbx_strand_id
1 'polypeptide(L)'
;EQQLQREHHQHQQEQFKRERDEIMSYAKDDKQSSAEPSSHAPQRTSEDPMPSTSDFVKKLYKMLEDPSFQSVVCWGPQGDCFVVKDMNEFTKSILPRMFKHSNFASFVRQLNKYDFHKVKNTDDNQFGEHSWTFRHPDFHADRRDALENIKRKVPAQRKNTSSAASGAPLHTNGSSTSQPYVNQSSTSTSLPYPISSTTNGHQPRSPSPTNARLTSEVQRLKDESEDLRARIRNLERNYESVLVEMVGFQRGMAQQDGLMQNLIAYFLGSESGE
;
A
#
# COMPACT_ATOMS: atom_id res chain seq x y z
N GLU A 1 -30.91 -1.76 -20.17
CA GLU A 1 -29.96 -1.72 -19.04
C GLU A 1 -28.70 -2.55 -19.21
N GLN A 2 -28.71 -3.89 -19.01
CA GLN A 2 -27.46 -4.69 -18.93
C GLN A 2 -26.52 -4.52 -20.14
N GLN A 3 -27.08 -4.26 -21.33
CA GLN A 3 -26.30 -3.94 -22.53
C GLN A 3 -25.45 -2.66 -22.35
N LEU A 4 -26.09 -1.54 -21.96
CA LEU A 4 -25.45 -0.25 -21.68
C LEU A 4 -24.44 -0.32 -20.53
N GLN A 5 -24.72 -1.13 -19.49
CA GLN A 5 -23.77 -1.34 -18.39
C GLN A 5 -22.49 -2.06 -18.85
N ARG A 6 -22.63 -3.04 -19.75
CA ARG A 6 -21.47 -3.71 -20.39
C ARG A 6 -20.71 -2.75 -21.30
N GLU A 7 -21.40 -1.97 -22.11
CA GLU A 7 -20.79 -0.97 -23.00
C GLU A 7 -20.05 0.13 -22.23
N HIS A 8 -20.63 0.65 -21.14
CA HIS A 8 -19.95 1.61 -20.25
C HIS A 8 -18.70 1.01 -19.58
N HIS A 9 -18.80 -0.22 -19.07
CA HIS A 9 -17.64 -0.91 -18.47
C HIS A 9 -16.56 -1.22 -19.51
N GLN A 10 -16.94 -1.60 -20.73
CA GLN A 10 -16.03 -1.85 -21.84
C GLN A 10 -15.34 -0.56 -22.32
N HIS A 11 -16.07 0.57 -22.41
CA HIS A 11 -15.48 1.88 -22.71
C HIS A 11 -14.50 2.33 -21.62
N GLN A 12 -14.84 2.10 -20.34
CA GLN A 12 -13.95 2.39 -19.21
C GLN A 12 -12.67 1.52 -19.24
N GLN A 13 -12.79 0.23 -19.55
CA GLN A 13 -11.61 -0.62 -19.80
C GLN A 13 -10.79 -0.14 -21.01
N GLU A 14 -11.44 0.36 -22.07
CA GLU A 14 -10.74 0.89 -23.23
C GLU A 14 -10.00 2.20 -22.93
N GLN A 15 -10.56 3.09 -22.11
CA GLN A 15 -9.84 4.28 -21.64
C GLN A 15 -8.61 3.89 -20.82
N PHE A 16 -8.75 3.00 -19.83
CA PHE A 16 -7.60 2.47 -19.07
C PHE A 16 -6.55 1.79 -19.96
N LYS A 17 -6.97 1.11 -21.03
CA LYS A 17 -6.06 0.49 -21.98
C LYS A 17 -5.33 1.52 -22.83
N ARG A 18 -6.02 2.57 -23.32
CA ARG A 18 -5.41 3.68 -24.06
C ARG A 18 -4.41 4.46 -23.19
N GLU A 19 -4.80 4.82 -21.96
CA GLU A 19 -3.92 5.48 -20.98
C GLU A 19 -2.68 4.62 -20.66
N ARG A 20 -2.85 3.31 -20.45
CA ARG A 20 -1.74 2.36 -20.26
C ARG A 20 -0.81 2.30 -21.47
N ASP A 21 -1.37 2.28 -22.68
CA ASP A 21 -0.61 2.12 -23.93
C ASP A 21 0.10 3.43 -24.32
N GLU A 22 -0.45 4.58 -23.97
CA GLU A 22 0.22 5.89 -23.98
C GLU A 22 1.35 5.97 -22.94
N ILE A 23 1.12 5.51 -21.70
CA ILE A 23 2.18 5.40 -20.69
C ILE A 23 3.30 4.43 -21.14
N MET A 24 3.00 3.46 -22.01
CA MET A 24 4.01 2.58 -22.63
C MET A 24 4.74 3.17 -23.84
N SER A 25 4.14 4.10 -24.61
CA SER A 25 4.84 4.71 -25.75
C SER A 25 5.99 5.59 -25.27
N TYR A 26 5.74 6.49 -24.32
CA TYR A 26 6.76 7.34 -23.68
C TYR A 26 7.85 6.56 -22.92
N ALA A 27 7.65 5.26 -22.67
CA ALA A 27 8.64 4.39 -22.01
C ALA A 27 9.61 3.71 -22.99
N LYS A 28 9.55 4.03 -24.29
CA LYS A 28 10.29 3.30 -25.35
C LYS A 28 11.40 4.09 -26.04
N ASP A 29 11.42 5.42 -25.90
CA ASP A 29 12.37 6.31 -26.59
C ASP A 29 13.72 6.53 -25.85
N ASP A 30 13.94 5.86 -24.70
CA ASP A 30 15.22 5.85 -23.95
C ASP A 30 16.38 5.11 -24.70
N LYS A 31 16.29 4.98 -26.03
CA LYS A 31 17.34 4.49 -26.93
C LYS A 31 17.28 5.15 -28.31
N GLN A 32 17.83 6.38 -28.42
CA GLN A 32 18.88 6.75 -29.40
C GLN A 32 19.09 8.29 -29.43
N SER A 33 19.88 8.85 -28.51
CA SER A 33 20.62 10.10 -28.78
C SER A 33 21.79 10.25 -27.81
N SER A 34 22.94 10.72 -28.29
CA SER A 34 24.14 11.02 -27.51
C SER A 34 25.01 11.98 -28.32
N ALA A 35 25.57 12.99 -27.65
CA ALA A 35 26.15 14.22 -28.24
C ALA A 35 25.08 15.13 -28.91
N GLU A 36 25.21 16.45 -28.98
CA GLU A 36 26.32 17.36 -28.63
C GLU A 36 25.91 18.52 -27.69
N PRO A 37 26.87 19.26 -27.08
CA PRO A 37 26.56 20.36 -26.17
C PRO A 37 26.30 21.70 -26.90
N SER A 38 25.29 22.45 -26.44
CA SER A 38 25.12 23.86 -26.81
C SER A 38 25.18 24.74 -25.55
N SER A 39 26.08 25.72 -25.57
CA SER A 39 26.38 26.58 -24.43
C SER A 39 25.44 27.77 -24.35
N HIS A 40 24.69 27.89 -23.25
CA HIS A 40 24.15 29.17 -22.76
C HIS A 40 24.09 29.15 -21.22
N ALA A 41 24.76 30.13 -20.60
CA ALA A 41 24.57 30.56 -19.23
C ALA A 41 24.04 32.00 -19.29
N PRO A 42 23.20 32.46 -18.35
CA PRO A 42 23.57 32.62 -16.93
C PRO A 42 22.68 31.74 -16.00
N GLN A 43 22.78 31.75 -14.67
CA GLN A 43 23.42 32.67 -13.74
C GLN A 43 23.92 31.90 -12.49
N ARG A 44 24.95 32.40 -11.79
CA ARG A 44 25.53 31.67 -10.65
C ARG A 44 24.74 31.88 -9.36
N THR A 45 24.18 30.82 -8.80
CA THR A 45 24.04 30.63 -7.35
C THR A 45 25.01 29.53 -6.91
N SER A 46 25.65 29.71 -5.75
CA SER A 46 26.57 28.72 -5.19
C SER A 46 25.78 27.63 -4.47
N GLU A 47 25.50 26.52 -5.16
CA GLU A 47 24.99 25.31 -4.53
C GLU A 47 26.11 24.26 -4.40
N ASP A 48 26.15 23.58 -3.25
CA ASP A 48 26.94 22.36 -3.10
C ASP A 48 26.55 21.30 -4.14
N PRO A 49 27.50 20.46 -4.57
CA PRO A 49 27.24 19.35 -5.48
C PRO A 49 26.35 18.29 -4.79
N MET A 50 25.04 18.45 -4.94
CA MET A 50 24.03 17.53 -4.41
C MET A 50 24.35 16.08 -4.83
N PRO A 51 24.34 15.09 -3.91
CA PRO A 51 24.90 13.75 -4.14
C PRO A 51 24.37 13.00 -5.36
N SER A 52 25.01 11.87 -5.68
CA SER A 52 24.73 11.02 -6.85
C SER A 52 23.42 10.21 -6.75
N THR A 53 22.37 10.82 -6.18
CA THR A 53 21.00 10.32 -6.14
C THR A 53 20.21 10.65 -7.41
N SER A 54 19.01 10.08 -7.53
CA SER A 54 18.13 10.24 -8.69
C SER A 54 17.54 11.65 -8.80
N ASP A 55 17.26 12.12 -10.02
CA ASP A 55 16.68 13.44 -10.25
C ASP A 55 15.29 13.62 -9.62
N PHE A 56 14.55 12.53 -9.39
CA PHE A 56 13.30 12.59 -8.63
C PHE A 56 13.57 12.96 -7.16
N VAL A 57 14.54 12.33 -6.51
CA VAL A 57 14.91 12.61 -5.11
C VAL A 57 15.50 14.02 -5.00
N LYS A 58 16.38 14.44 -5.93
CA LYS A 58 16.91 15.81 -6.00
C LYS A 58 15.80 16.86 -6.11
N LYS A 59 14.84 16.66 -7.01
CA LYS A 59 13.70 17.57 -7.20
C LYS A 59 12.73 17.57 -6.02
N LEU A 60 12.44 16.41 -5.45
CA LEU A 60 11.61 16.27 -4.25
C LEU A 60 12.23 17.04 -3.07
N TYR A 61 13.54 16.90 -2.88
CA TYR A 61 14.28 17.58 -1.83
C TYR A 61 14.27 19.11 -2.03
N LYS A 62 14.64 19.61 -3.22
CA LYS A 62 14.59 21.05 -3.54
C LYS A 62 13.20 21.67 -3.41
N MET A 63 12.15 20.92 -3.75
CA MET A 63 10.75 21.34 -3.59
C MET A 63 10.35 21.55 -2.11
N LEU A 64 11.08 20.93 -1.17
CA LEU A 64 10.87 21.08 0.27
C LEU A 64 11.83 22.10 0.91
N GLU A 65 12.91 22.47 0.21
CA GLU A 65 13.78 23.60 0.58
C GLU A 65 13.19 24.97 0.19
N ASP A 66 12.34 25.04 -0.84
CA ASP A 66 11.74 26.28 -1.34
C ASP A 66 10.65 26.82 -0.41
N PRO A 67 10.85 28.00 0.24
CA PRO A 67 9.86 28.57 1.17
C PRO A 67 8.52 28.94 0.51
N SER A 68 8.50 29.17 -0.81
CA SER A 68 7.27 29.53 -1.54
C SER A 68 6.27 28.38 -1.65
N PHE A 69 6.69 27.15 -1.38
CA PHE A 69 5.84 25.96 -1.37
C PHE A 69 5.40 25.54 0.05
N GLN A 70 5.98 26.12 1.10
CA GLN A 70 5.83 25.68 2.50
C GLN A 70 4.38 25.74 3.04
N SER A 71 3.52 26.57 2.45
CA SER A 71 2.07 26.63 2.71
C SER A 71 1.33 25.36 2.29
N VAL A 72 1.79 24.69 1.22
CA VAL A 72 1.13 23.55 0.57
C VAL A 72 1.86 22.24 0.84
N VAL A 73 3.19 22.26 0.83
CA VAL A 73 4.03 21.08 1.06
C VAL A 73 5.30 21.49 1.81
N CYS A 74 5.62 20.81 2.91
CA CYS A 74 6.78 21.15 3.73
C CYS A 74 7.35 19.93 4.47
N TRP A 75 8.54 20.08 5.05
CA TRP A 75 9.04 19.15 6.07
C TRP A 75 8.10 19.10 7.29
N GLY A 76 8.02 17.95 7.94
CA GLY A 76 7.42 17.80 9.26
C GLY A 76 8.31 18.42 10.37
N PRO A 77 7.80 18.57 11.60
CA PRO A 77 8.48 19.33 12.66
C PRO A 77 9.80 18.72 13.16
N GLN A 78 10.09 17.45 12.81
CA GLN A 78 11.34 16.75 13.15
C GLN A 78 12.26 16.54 11.92
N GLY A 79 11.89 17.10 10.75
CA GLY A 79 12.67 16.97 9.52
C GLY A 79 12.81 15.56 8.95
N ASP A 80 12.16 14.54 9.53
CA ASP A 80 12.24 13.11 9.15
C ASP A 80 11.19 12.66 8.12
N CYS A 81 10.26 13.56 7.80
CA CYS A 81 9.13 13.31 6.93
C CYS A 81 8.73 14.61 6.23
N PHE A 82 7.92 14.51 5.18
CA PHE A 82 7.29 15.66 4.56
C PHE A 82 5.77 15.49 4.48
N VAL A 83 5.05 16.61 4.49
CA VAL A 83 3.60 16.68 4.57
C VAL A 83 3.08 17.50 3.40
N VAL A 84 2.21 16.92 2.58
CA VAL A 84 1.37 17.66 1.63
C VAL A 84 0.08 18.02 2.35
N LYS A 85 -0.18 19.32 2.53
CA LYS A 85 -1.34 19.86 3.28
C LYS A 85 -2.57 19.94 2.39
N ASP A 86 -2.44 20.51 1.19
CA ASP A 86 -3.50 20.56 0.18
C ASP A 86 -3.07 19.82 -1.11
N MET A 87 -3.81 18.78 -1.47
CA MET A 87 -3.57 17.96 -2.66
C MET A 87 -3.98 18.67 -3.97
N ASN A 88 -4.99 19.53 -3.94
CA ASN A 88 -5.48 20.29 -5.11
C ASN A 88 -4.51 21.41 -5.48
N GLU A 89 -4.01 22.16 -4.49
CA GLU A 89 -3.01 23.21 -4.77
C GLU A 89 -1.67 22.58 -5.16
N PHE A 90 -1.25 21.49 -4.51
CA PHE A 90 -0.03 20.77 -4.87
C PHE A 90 -0.05 20.26 -6.33
N THR A 91 -1.17 19.72 -6.79
CA THR A 91 -1.33 19.20 -8.16
C THR A 91 -1.44 20.28 -9.23
N LYS A 92 -2.05 21.43 -8.91
CA LYS A 92 -2.22 22.55 -9.84
C LYS A 92 -1.00 23.46 -9.92
N SER A 93 -0.41 23.81 -8.78
CA SER A 93 0.59 24.89 -8.66
C SER A 93 2.03 24.39 -8.63
N ILE A 94 2.29 23.24 -7.99
CA ILE A 94 3.66 22.79 -7.64
C ILE A 94 4.14 21.66 -8.54
N LEU A 95 3.32 20.61 -8.73
CA LEU A 95 3.70 19.47 -9.57
C LEU A 95 4.09 19.88 -11.01
N PRO A 96 3.38 20.79 -11.71
CA PRO A 96 3.77 21.22 -13.07
C PRO A 96 5.06 22.06 -13.13
N ARG A 97 5.48 22.69 -12.03
CA ARG A 97 6.75 23.42 -11.94
C ARG A 97 7.93 22.48 -11.75
N MET A 98 7.77 21.47 -10.90
CA MET A 98 8.87 20.57 -10.52
C MET A 98 8.98 19.32 -11.40
N PHE A 99 7.85 18.82 -11.93
CA PHE A 99 7.74 17.55 -12.66
C PHE A 99 6.96 17.73 -13.98
N LYS A 100 7.16 16.82 -14.95
CA LYS A 100 6.48 16.86 -16.25
C LYS A 100 5.02 16.33 -16.20
N HIS A 101 4.33 16.47 -15.06
CA HIS A 101 2.96 16.00 -14.86
C HIS A 101 2.27 16.74 -13.70
N SER A 102 0.96 16.89 -13.74
CA SER A 102 0.13 17.44 -12.64
C SER A 102 -0.47 16.36 -11.72
N ASN A 103 -0.42 15.09 -12.09
CA ASN A 103 -1.18 14.03 -11.42
C ASN A 103 -0.52 13.55 -10.10
N PHE A 104 -1.24 13.63 -8.98
CA PHE A 104 -0.79 13.17 -7.66
C PHE A 104 -0.48 11.67 -7.62
N ALA A 105 -1.25 10.84 -8.33
CA ALA A 105 -1.00 9.40 -8.38
C ALA A 105 0.33 9.07 -9.06
N SER A 106 0.78 9.89 -10.03
CA SER A 106 2.10 9.75 -10.65
C SER A 106 3.23 10.12 -9.67
N PHE A 107 3.06 11.19 -8.91
CA PHE A 107 3.98 11.58 -7.83
C PHE A 107 4.06 10.49 -6.74
N VAL A 108 2.93 10.01 -6.23
CA VAL A 108 2.86 8.90 -5.26
C VAL A 108 3.43 7.60 -5.85
N ARG A 109 3.27 7.35 -7.15
CA ARG A 109 3.89 6.19 -7.81
C ARG A 109 5.41 6.32 -7.92
N GLN A 110 5.96 7.53 -8.01
CA GLN A 110 7.39 7.76 -7.92
C GLN A 110 7.90 7.59 -6.48
N LEU A 111 7.23 8.16 -5.47
CA LEU A 111 7.53 7.92 -4.05
C LEU A 111 7.63 6.42 -3.71
N ASN A 112 6.63 5.63 -4.11
CA ASN A 112 6.61 4.16 -3.93
C ASN A 112 7.73 3.41 -4.69
N LYS A 113 8.41 4.01 -5.68
CA LYS A 113 9.59 3.42 -6.34
C LYS A 113 10.87 3.65 -5.54
N TYR A 114 10.89 4.63 -4.64
CA TYR A 114 12.01 5.01 -3.77
C TYR A 114 11.70 4.71 -2.29
N ASP A 115 10.80 3.77 -2.04
CA ASP A 115 10.39 3.26 -0.72
C ASP A 115 9.89 4.29 0.31
N PHE A 116 9.39 5.43 -0.17
CA PHE A 116 8.64 6.37 0.67
C PHE A 116 7.28 5.79 1.02
N HIS A 117 6.97 5.73 2.33
CA HIS A 117 5.72 5.19 2.85
C HIS A 117 4.82 6.31 3.37
N LYS A 118 3.49 6.21 3.12
CA LYS A 118 2.52 7.10 3.75
C LYS A 118 2.43 6.77 5.24
N VAL A 119 2.68 7.76 6.09
CA VAL A 119 2.43 7.67 7.53
C VAL A 119 0.99 8.14 7.78
N LYS A 120 0.17 7.31 8.44
CA LYS A 120 -1.10 7.78 9.01
C LYS A 120 -0.79 8.31 10.40
N ASN A 121 -0.75 9.64 10.55
CA ASN A 121 -0.67 10.26 11.86
C ASN A 121 -2.00 10.00 12.58
N THR A 122 -1.95 9.36 13.75
CA THR A 122 -3.15 9.05 14.55
C THR A 122 -3.39 10.09 15.63
N ASP A 123 -2.31 10.61 16.23
CA ASP A 123 -2.38 11.47 17.41
C ASP A 123 -2.23 12.97 17.08
N ASP A 124 -1.56 13.31 15.98
CA ASP A 124 -1.24 14.69 15.59
C ASP A 124 -1.99 15.13 14.33
N ASN A 125 -3.14 15.78 14.52
CA ASN A 125 -3.95 16.38 13.46
C ASN A 125 -3.47 17.80 13.07
N GLN A 126 -2.20 18.16 13.40
CA GLN A 126 -1.62 19.51 13.26
C GLN A 126 -1.72 20.10 11.84
N PHE A 127 -1.78 19.25 10.81
CA PHE A 127 -1.86 19.66 9.40
C PHE A 127 -3.23 19.37 8.77
N GLY A 128 -4.22 18.99 9.58
CA GLY A 128 -5.58 18.66 9.16
C GLY A 128 -5.75 17.24 8.60
N GLU A 129 -6.98 16.75 8.69
CA GLU A 129 -7.39 15.37 8.36
C GLU A 129 -7.08 14.96 6.90
N HIS A 130 -7.05 15.94 5.99
CA HIS A 130 -6.84 15.73 4.56
C HIS A 130 -5.36 15.71 4.15
N SER A 131 -4.43 15.90 5.09
CA SER A 131 -2.99 15.94 4.82
C SER A 131 -2.37 14.56 4.51
N TRP A 132 -1.28 14.57 3.76
CA TRP A 132 -0.54 13.38 3.32
C TRP A 132 0.91 13.44 3.77
N THR A 133 1.22 12.81 4.90
CA THR A 133 2.58 12.64 5.40
C THR A 133 3.27 11.44 4.76
N PHE A 134 4.50 11.62 4.29
CA PHE A 134 5.36 10.58 3.75
C PHE A 134 6.73 10.57 4.43
N ARG A 135 7.30 9.38 4.67
CA ARG A 135 8.60 9.19 5.32
C ARG A 135 9.46 8.16 4.59
N HIS A 136 10.78 8.35 4.62
CA HIS A 136 11.81 7.40 4.20
C HIS A 136 13.03 7.53 5.17
N PRO A 137 13.66 6.43 5.65
CA PRO A 137 14.68 6.49 6.70
C PRO A 137 15.92 7.36 6.39
N ASP A 138 16.31 7.46 5.12
CA ASP A 138 17.44 8.27 4.67
C ASP A 138 17.03 9.66 4.10
N PHE A 139 15.77 10.08 4.27
CA PHE A 139 15.28 11.36 3.72
C PHE A 139 15.01 12.37 4.84
N HIS A 140 15.99 13.23 5.13
CA HIS A 140 15.90 14.24 6.18
C HIS A 140 16.29 15.64 5.71
N ALA A 141 15.66 16.66 6.31
CA ALA A 141 15.96 18.07 6.05
C ALA A 141 17.43 18.46 6.33
N ASP A 142 18.05 17.87 7.34
CA ASP A 142 19.43 18.22 7.75
C ASP A 142 20.52 17.32 7.14
N ARG A 143 20.14 16.27 6.38
CA ARG A 143 21.07 15.24 5.86
C ARG A 143 20.96 15.07 4.35
N ARG A 144 21.53 16.04 3.63
CA ARG A 144 21.66 16.06 2.16
C ARG A 144 22.51 14.90 1.62
N ASP A 145 23.47 14.43 2.40
CA ASP A 145 24.35 13.28 2.14
C ASP A 145 23.53 11.98 2.01
N ALA A 146 22.65 11.70 2.97
CA ALA A 146 21.86 10.48 3.06
C ALA A 146 20.96 10.23 1.83
N LEU A 147 20.68 11.27 1.03
CA LEU A 147 19.91 11.17 -0.22
C LEU A 147 20.51 10.16 -1.22
N GLU A 148 21.81 9.86 -1.18
CA GLU A 148 22.44 8.86 -2.04
C GLU A 148 22.07 7.40 -1.71
N ASN A 149 21.57 7.14 -0.49
CA ASN A 149 21.06 5.83 -0.09
C ASN A 149 19.70 5.51 -0.76
N ILE A 150 18.95 6.54 -1.15
CA ILE A 150 17.57 6.45 -1.64
C ILE A 150 17.52 5.90 -3.07
N LYS A 151 17.65 4.58 -3.18
CA LYS A 151 17.77 3.84 -4.44
C LYS A 151 16.43 3.30 -4.92
N ARG A 152 16.24 3.34 -6.25
CA ARG A 152 15.01 2.85 -6.90
C ARG A 152 14.87 1.33 -6.72
N LYS A 153 13.73 0.88 -6.18
CA LYS A 153 13.40 -0.54 -6.04
C LYS A 153 13.39 -1.21 -7.42
N VAL A 154 14.26 -2.21 -7.59
CA VAL A 154 14.32 -3.03 -8.80
C VAL A 154 13.07 -3.91 -8.88
N PRO A 155 12.33 -3.96 -10.00
CA PRO A 155 11.21 -4.88 -10.15
C PRO A 155 11.68 -6.33 -10.06
N ALA A 156 11.16 -7.10 -9.10
CA ALA A 156 11.45 -8.52 -8.98
C ALA A 156 11.00 -9.26 -10.25
N GLN A 157 11.94 -9.87 -10.97
CA GLN A 157 11.61 -10.62 -12.19
C GLN A 157 10.81 -11.88 -11.84
N ARG A 158 9.52 -11.88 -12.22
CA ARG A 158 8.70 -13.08 -12.20
C ARG A 158 9.21 -14.05 -13.26
N LYS A 159 9.85 -15.15 -12.84
CA LYS A 159 10.15 -16.28 -13.74
C LYS A 159 8.84 -16.98 -14.10
N ASN A 160 8.37 -16.80 -15.34
CA ASN A 160 7.30 -17.63 -15.89
C ASN A 160 7.86 -19.05 -16.15
N THR A 161 7.46 -20.02 -15.31
CA THR A 161 7.75 -21.44 -15.52
C THR A 161 6.51 -22.13 -16.09
N SER A 162 6.43 -22.28 -17.41
CA SER A 162 5.31 -22.91 -18.11
C SER A 162 5.79 -23.76 -19.29
N SER A 163 5.92 -25.07 -19.07
CA SER A 163 6.08 -26.12 -20.09
C SER A 163 5.76 -27.48 -19.47
N ALA A 164 5.27 -28.43 -20.28
CA ALA A 164 4.65 -29.67 -19.81
C ALA A 164 5.58 -30.89 -19.83
N ALA A 165 5.09 -32.03 -19.33
CA ALA A 165 5.84 -33.28 -19.14
C ALA A 165 5.89 -34.17 -20.39
N SER A 166 6.91 -35.04 -20.47
CA SER A 166 6.82 -36.47 -20.87
C SER A 166 8.20 -37.15 -20.84
N GLY A 167 8.25 -38.47 -20.56
CA GLY A 167 9.38 -39.34 -20.93
C GLY A 167 10.34 -39.79 -19.81
N ALA A 168 10.31 -41.09 -19.50
CA ALA A 168 11.33 -41.88 -18.79
C ALA A 168 11.74 -43.07 -19.72
N PRO A 169 12.59 -44.07 -19.36
CA PRO A 169 13.35 -44.34 -18.12
C PRO A 169 14.85 -44.67 -18.43
N LEU A 170 15.72 -45.43 -17.69
CA LEU A 170 15.76 -46.12 -16.39
C LEU A 170 17.26 -46.34 -15.96
N HIS A 171 17.51 -47.10 -14.88
CA HIS A 171 18.78 -47.78 -14.48
C HIS A 171 19.92 -46.92 -13.88
N THR A 172 20.68 -47.33 -12.85
CA THR A 172 20.63 -48.52 -11.95
C THR A 172 21.39 -48.22 -10.64
N ASN A 173 20.94 -48.79 -9.49
CA ASN A 173 21.60 -48.93 -8.16
C ASN A 173 22.35 -47.71 -7.57
N GLY A 174 22.17 -47.32 -6.30
CA GLY A 174 21.52 -47.94 -5.14
C GLY A 174 22.18 -47.38 -3.86
N SER A 175 21.68 -47.49 -2.63
CA SER A 175 20.48 -48.13 -2.06
C SER A 175 20.12 -47.32 -0.77
N SER A 176 19.23 -47.65 0.19
CA SER A 176 18.61 -48.91 0.62
C SER A 176 17.28 -48.66 1.37
N THR A 177 16.54 -49.75 1.61
CA THR A 177 15.76 -50.14 2.81
C THR A 177 15.37 -49.08 3.86
N SER A 178 14.15 -49.02 4.40
CA SER A 178 12.77 -49.33 3.94
C SER A 178 11.81 -49.08 5.13
N GLN A 179 10.81 -48.21 4.91
CA GLN A 179 9.38 -48.23 5.34
C GLN A 179 8.90 -48.84 6.70
N PRO A 180 7.70 -48.44 7.20
CA PRO A 180 7.30 -48.61 8.61
C PRO A 180 6.38 -49.81 8.87
N TYR A 181 6.01 -50.02 10.14
CA TYR A 181 4.73 -50.65 10.50
C TYR A 181 4.12 -50.06 11.79
N VAL A 182 2.79 -50.11 11.88
CA VAL A 182 2.00 -49.75 13.07
C VAL A 182 1.80 -51.01 13.92
N ASN A 183 1.87 -50.94 15.26
CA ASN A 183 1.09 -51.90 16.06
C ASN A 183 0.73 -51.53 17.52
N GLN A 184 -0.55 -51.81 17.83
CA GLN A 184 -1.14 -52.36 19.06
C GLN A 184 -0.68 -51.97 20.47
N SER A 185 -1.67 -51.54 21.25
CA SER A 185 -1.76 -51.65 22.70
C SER A 185 -2.40 -52.98 23.14
N SER A 186 -1.86 -53.67 24.17
CA SER A 186 -2.64 -54.53 25.09
C SER A 186 -1.86 -54.95 26.37
N THR A 187 -2.53 -54.78 27.51
CA THR A 187 -2.39 -55.45 28.83
C THR A 187 -1.24 -56.43 29.13
N SER A 188 -0.59 -56.27 30.29
CA SER A 188 -0.83 -57.17 31.44
C SER A 188 -0.16 -56.78 32.78
N THR A 189 -0.95 -56.97 33.83
CA THR A 189 -0.73 -57.05 35.28
C THR A 189 0.67 -57.32 35.85
N SER A 190 1.11 -56.49 36.81
CA SER A 190 1.50 -56.97 38.16
C SER A 190 1.47 -55.85 39.22
N LEU A 191 1.12 -56.23 40.45
CA LEU A 191 1.27 -55.47 41.70
C LEU A 191 2.00 -56.38 42.69
N PRO A 192 2.79 -55.82 43.63
CA PRO A 192 2.27 -55.75 45.00
C PRO A 192 2.23 -54.34 45.61
N TYR A 193 1.44 -54.20 46.67
CA TYR A 193 1.41 -53.05 47.59
C TYR A 193 2.50 -53.20 48.70
N PRO A 194 2.47 -52.48 49.84
CA PRO A 194 2.99 -51.11 49.95
C PRO A 194 3.97 -50.93 51.13
N ILE A 195 4.64 -49.77 51.22
CA ILE A 195 5.12 -49.24 52.50
C ILE A 195 4.64 -47.80 52.65
N SER A 196 3.89 -47.55 53.72
CA SER A 196 3.51 -46.21 54.16
C SER A 196 4.52 -45.70 55.18
N SER A 197 5.04 -44.49 54.99
CA SER A 197 5.75 -43.75 56.04
C SER A 197 5.26 -42.29 56.07
N THR A 198 4.56 -41.98 57.15
CA THR A 198 3.95 -40.69 57.48
C THR A 198 4.94 -39.53 57.55
N THR A 199 4.61 -38.36 56.99
CA THR A 199 4.22 -37.14 57.74
C THR A 199 4.08 -35.89 56.83
N ASN A 200 3.29 -34.91 57.32
CA ASN A 200 3.07 -33.53 56.87
C ASN A 200 3.85 -32.99 55.64
N GLY A 201 3.11 -32.52 54.63
CA GLY A 201 3.61 -31.58 53.62
C GLY A 201 2.51 -31.02 52.72
N HIS A 202 2.23 -29.72 52.81
CA HIS A 202 1.34 -29.03 51.86
C HIS A 202 2.12 -28.62 50.61
N GLN A 203 1.64 -29.01 49.42
CA GLN A 203 1.64 -28.10 48.25
C GLN A 203 0.74 -28.63 47.11
N PRO A 204 -0.04 -27.78 46.43
CA PRO A 204 -0.58 -28.12 45.12
C PRO A 204 0.58 -28.27 44.14
N ARG A 205 0.52 -29.27 43.27
CA ARG A 205 1.56 -29.56 42.27
C ARG A 205 1.67 -28.39 41.28
N SER A 206 2.63 -27.50 41.51
CA SER A 206 2.88 -26.31 40.69
C SER A 206 2.97 -26.70 39.21
N PRO A 207 2.31 -25.98 38.28
CA PRO A 207 2.44 -26.28 36.86
C PRO A 207 3.91 -26.12 36.45
N SER A 208 4.45 -27.12 35.75
CA SER A 208 5.79 -27.03 35.15
C SER A 208 5.90 -25.71 34.38
N PRO A 209 7.01 -24.95 34.50
CA PRO A 209 7.12 -23.61 33.90
C PRO A 209 6.88 -23.62 32.38
N THR A 210 7.19 -24.74 31.70
CA THR A 210 6.85 -24.96 30.29
C THR A 210 5.34 -24.96 30.04
N ASN A 211 4.55 -25.63 30.88
CA ASN A 211 3.09 -25.68 30.74
C ASN A 211 2.46 -24.32 31.03
N ALA A 212 2.93 -23.61 32.06
CA ALA A 212 2.44 -22.27 32.40
C ALA A 212 2.70 -21.29 31.24
N ARG A 213 3.89 -21.36 30.62
CA ARG A 213 4.22 -20.54 29.44
C ARG A 213 3.36 -20.88 28.22
N LEU A 214 3.03 -22.16 28.02
CA LEU A 214 2.15 -22.60 26.92
C LEU A 214 0.69 -22.16 27.14
N THR A 215 0.14 -22.21 28.36
CA THR A 215 -1.20 -21.67 28.62
C THR A 215 -1.24 -20.15 28.49
N SER A 216 -0.19 -19.42 28.88
CA SER A 216 -0.08 -17.98 28.64
C SER A 216 -0.10 -17.64 27.15
N GLU A 217 0.64 -18.38 26.32
CA GLU A 217 0.67 -18.13 24.87
C GLU A 217 -0.63 -18.53 24.18
N VAL A 218 -1.26 -19.64 24.59
CA VAL A 218 -2.60 -20.03 24.13
C VAL A 218 -3.67 -19.00 24.52
N GLN A 219 -3.53 -18.33 25.67
CA GLN A 219 -4.42 -17.24 26.04
C GLN A 219 -4.16 -16.00 25.16
N ARG A 220 -2.89 -15.58 25.01
CA ARG A 220 -2.48 -14.46 24.15
C ARG A 220 -3.03 -14.59 22.72
N LEU A 221 -2.97 -15.80 22.15
CA LEU A 221 -3.49 -16.10 20.81
C LEU A 221 -5.03 -16.12 20.72
N LYS A 222 -5.75 -16.38 21.82
CA LYS A 222 -7.21 -16.22 21.88
C LYS A 222 -7.60 -14.74 21.95
N ASP A 223 -6.91 -13.98 22.78
CA ASP A 223 -7.16 -12.54 22.97
C ASP A 223 -6.88 -11.79 21.64
N GLU A 224 -5.79 -12.13 20.95
CA GLU A 224 -5.46 -11.65 19.60
C GLU A 224 -6.52 -12.07 18.54
N SER A 225 -7.10 -13.28 18.66
CA SER A 225 -8.20 -13.73 17.80
C SER A 225 -9.52 -13.00 18.07
N GLU A 226 -9.81 -12.64 19.33
CA GLU A 226 -10.98 -11.83 19.67
C GLU A 226 -10.85 -10.39 19.16
N ASP A 227 -9.68 -9.75 19.27
CA ASP A 227 -9.43 -8.42 18.69
C ASP A 227 -9.64 -8.41 17.18
N LEU A 228 -9.02 -9.36 16.46
CA LEU A 228 -9.21 -9.50 15.01
C LEU A 228 -10.69 -9.68 14.64
N ARG A 229 -11.46 -10.45 15.42
CA ARG A 229 -12.91 -10.65 15.20
C ARG A 229 -13.76 -9.46 15.64
N ALA A 230 -13.30 -8.62 16.57
CA ALA A 230 -13.93 -7.34 16.88
C ALA A 230 -13.67 -6.30 15.77
N ARG A 231 -12.44 -6.26 15.27
CA ARG A 231 -12.00 -5.38 14.18
C ARG A 231 -12.71 -5.68 12.86
N ILE A 232 -12.90 -6.96 12.52
CA ILE A 232 -13.71 -7.37 11.37
C ILE A 232 -15.15 -6.86 11.51
N ARG A 233 -15.83 -7.11 12.65
CA ARG A 233 -17.21 -6.65 12.91
C ARG A 233 -17.38 -5.13 12.85
N ASN A 234 -16.39 -4.36 13.29
CA ASN A 234 -16.42 -2.90 13.17
C ASN A 234 -16.19 -2.45 11.71
N LEU A 235 -15.35 -3.15 10.95
CA LEU A 235 -15.15 -2.86 9.53
C LEU A 235 -16.39 -3.20 8.69
N GLU A 236 -17.07 -4.32 8.99
CA GLU A 236 -18.35 -4.73 8.39
C GLU A 236 -19.42 -3.64 8.58
N ARG A 237 -19.65 -3.17 9.82
CA ARG A 237 -20.57 -2.05 10.11
C ARG A 237 -20.23 -0.76 9.36
N ASN A 238 -18.93 -0.45 9.25
CA ASN A 238 -18.49 0.75 8.52
C ASN A 238 -18.81 0.62 7.02
N TYR A 239 -18.64 -0.56 6.42
CA TYR A 239 -19.07 -0.80 5.04
C TYR A 239 -20.59 -0.71 4.88
N GLU A 240 -21.38 -1.28 5.81
CA GLU A 240 -22.84 -1.16 5.79
C GLU A 240 -23.30 0.31 5.87
N SER A 241 -22.71 1.11 6.76
CA SER A 241 -23.01 2.53 6.89
C SER A 241 -22.75 3.31 5.61
N VAL A 242 -21.58 3.12 4.99
CA VAL A 242 -21.20 3.79 3.73
C VAL A 242 -22.09 3.35 2.57
N LEU A 243 -22.52 2.08 2.53
CA LEU A 243 -23.48 1.60 1.52
C LEU A 243 -24.87 2.25 1.69
N VAL A 244 -25.34 2.42 2.92
CA VAL A 244 -26.61 3.11 3.21
C VAL A 244 -26.54 4.59 2.79
N GLU A 245 -25.46 5.29 3.11
CA GLU A 245 -25.25 6.67 2.65
C GLU A 245 -25.18 6.77 1.12
N MET A 246 -24.45 5.87 0.45
CA MET A 246 -24.33 5.87 -1.01
C MET A 246 -25.67 5.62 -1.71
N VAL A 247 -26.50 4.71 -1.20
CA VAL A 247 -27.86 4.47 -1.71
C VAL A 247 -28.78 5.67 -1.43
N GLY A 248 -28.65 6.31 -0.27
CA GLY A 248 -29.35 7.56 0.05
C GLY A 248 -28.99 8.69 -0.92
N PHE A 249 -27.70 8.89 -1.18
CA PHE A 249 -27.19 9.87 -2.13
C PHE A 249 -27.64 9.59 -3.57
N GLN A 250 -27.58 8.34 -4.02
CA GLN A 250 -28.07 7.94 -5.35
C GLN A 250 -29.57 8.22 -5.52
N ARG A 251 -30.37 7.94 -4.48
CA ARG A 251 -31.81 8.28 -4.46
C ARG A 251 -32.04 9.79 -4.43
N GLY A 252 -31.17 10.57 -3.80
CA GLY A 252 -31.17 12.04 -3.85
C GLY A 252 -30.92 12.57 -5.26
N MET A 253 -29.83 12.13 -5.90
CA MET A 253 -29.47 12.51 -7.27
C MET A 253 -30.60 12.18 -8.27
N ALA A 254 -31.19 11.00 -8.19
CA ALA A 254 -32.28 10.59 -9.09
C ALA A 254 -33.54 11.49 -8.97
N GLN A 255 -33.83 12.02 -7.78
CA GLN A 255 -34.91 13.01 -7.60
C GLN A 255 -34.52 14.37 -8.17
N GLN A 256 -33.27 14.81 -8.01
CA GLN A 256 -32.79 16.08 -8.56
C GLN A 256 -32.72 16.05 -10.10
N ASP A 257 -32.25 14.95 -10.70
CA ASP A 257 -32.30 14.74 -12.15
C ASP A 257 -33.75 14.71 -12.63
N GLY A 258 -34.65 13.98 -11.95
CA GLY A 258 -36.09 14.00 -12.27
C GLY A 258 -36.70 15.40 -12.25
N LEU A 259 -36.34 16.28 -11.30
CA LEU A 259 -36.75 17.68 -11.29
C LEU A 259 -36.14 18.48 -12.45
N MET A 260 -34.86 18.27 -12.76
CA MET A 260 -34.18 18.90 -13.89
C MET A 260 -34.81 18.49 -15.24
N GLN A 261 -35.13 17.22 -15.45
CA GLN A 261 -35.82 16.74 -16.66
C GLN A 261 -37.21 17.37 -16.80
N ASN A 262 -37.96 17.55 -15.70
CA ASN A 262 -39.26 18.25 -15.73
C ASN A 262 -39.11 19.74 -16.09
N LEU A 263 -38.08 20.42 -15.57
CA LEU A 263 -37.78 21.81 -15.94
C LEU A 263 -37.37 21.92 -17.42
N ILE A 264 -36.50 21.04 -17.90
CA ILE A 264 -36.09 20.97 -19.31
C ILE A 264 -37.30 20.72 -20.22
N ALA A 265 -38.18 19.78 -19.87
CA ALA A 265 -39.40 19.50 -20.61
C ALA A 265 -40.38 20.69 -20.63
N TYR A 266 -40.48 21.45 -19.53
CA TYR A 266 -41.28 22.68 -19.47
C TYR A 266 -40.73 23.77 -20.40
N PHE A 267 -39.41 23.98 -20.43
CA PHE A 267 -38.79 24.96 -21.33
C PHE A 267 -38.90 24.55 -22.81
N LEU A 268 -38.52 23.33 -23.20
CA LEU A 268 -38.66 22.89 -24.61
C LEU A 268 -40.12 22.81 -25.07
N GLY A 269 -41.05 22.44 -24.16
CA GLY A 269 -42.48 22.46 -24.44
C GLY A 269 -43.07 23.86 -24.65
N SER A 270 -42.39 24.91 -24.15
CA SER A 270 -42.79 26.30 -24.32
C SER A 270 -42.33 26.92 -25.65
N GLU A 271 -41.24 26.42 -26.25
CA GLU A 271 -40.73 26.90 -27.56
C GLU A 271 -41.49 26.35 -28.78
N SER A 272 -42.48 25.49 -28.59
CA SER A 272 -43.15 24.73 -29.67
C SER A 272 -44.57 25.24 -30.02
N GLY A 273 -44.89 26.51 -29.73
CA GLY A 273 -46.29 26.96 -29.58
C GLY A 273 -46.65 28.41 -29.92
N GLU A 274 -46.02 29.04 -30.93
CA GLU A 274 -46.54 30.22 -31.65
C GLU A 274 -46.45 30.00 -33.17
#